data_AF-A0A6I7XLV7-F1
#
_entry.id   AF-A0A6I7XLV7-F1
#
_cell.length_a   1.000
_cell.length_b   1.000
_cell.length_c   1.000
_cell.angle_alpha   90.00
_cell.angle_beta   90.00
_cell.angle_gamma   90.00
#
_symmetry.space_group_name_H-M   'P 1'
#
loop_
_entity.id
_entity.type
_entity.pdbx_description
1 polymer ?
#
loop_
_entity_poly.entity_id
_entity_poly.type
_entity_poly.pdbx_seq_one_letter_code
_entity_poly.pdbx_strand_id
1 'polypeptide(L)' 'MADTRGGLLIYGVANDHTVIGVDWEKADLRQYSQWVRNHVHPYLPDLVMFRLTDGAESLVVVDVPASEINSR' A
#
# COMPACT_ATOMS: atom_id res chain seq x y z
N MET A 1 9.52 7.38 -2.34
CA MET A 1 9.27 5.92 -2.40
C MET A 1 9.54 5.43 -3.81
N ALA A 2 8.67 5.71 -4.78
CA ALA A 2 8.89 5.32 -6.19
C ALA A 2 10.15 5.96 -6.82
N ASP A 3 10.43 7.24 -6.53
CA ASP A 3 11.60 7.98 -7.06
C ASP A 3 12.95 7.61 -6.42
N THR A 4 12.93 6.83 -5.33
CA THR A 4 14.13 6.45 -4.59
C THR A 4 14.59 5.04 -4.94
N ARG A 5 13.82 4.01 -4.54
CA ARG A 5 14.09 2.56 -4.83
C ARG A 5 12.83 1.68 -4.76
N GLY A 6 11.63 2.26 -4.71
CA GLY A 6 10.44 1.56 -4.22
C GLY A 6 10.42 1.45 -2.69
N GLY A 7 9.48 0.68 -2.15
CA GLY A 7 9.36 0.41 -0.72
C GLY A 7 7.97 -0.03 -0.29
N LEU A 8 7.84 -0.42 0.98
CA LEU A 8 6.56 -0.85 1.56
C LEU A 8 5.91 0.30 2.32
N LEU A 9 4.62 0.54 2.05
CA LEU A 9 3.74 1.31 2.94
C LEU A 9 2.93 0.34 3.78
N ILE A 10 2.90 0.56 5.09
CA ILE A 10 2.13 -0.27 6.02
C ILE A 10 1.15 0.64 6.77
N TYR A 11 -0.14 0.37 6.61
CA TYR A 11 -1.21 1.06 7.32
C TYR A 11 -1.74 0.21 8.47
N GLY A 12 -2.13 0.87 9.56
CA GLY A 12 -2.51 0.24 10.82
C GLY A 12 -1.36 0.14 11.83
N VAL A 13 -0.32 0.95 11.66
CA VAL A 13 0.82 1.08 12.57
C VAL A 13 0.90 2.54 13.03
N ALA A 14 0.98 2.75 14.35
CA ALA A 14 1.17 4.06 14.95
C ALA A 14 2.61 4.56 14.79
N ASN A 15 2.85 5.86 15.02
CA ASN A 15 4.18 6.47 14.86
C ASN A 15 5.25 5.90 15.81
N ASP A 16 4.82 5.27 16.90
CA ASP A 16 5.67 4.56 17.86
C ASP A 16 5.93 3.09 17.47
N HIS A 17 5.50 2.68 16.27
CA HIS A 17 5.51 1.32 15.74
C HIS A 17 4.55 0.33 16.40
N THR A 18 3.62 0.80 17.23
CA THR A 18 2.56 -0.06 17.77
C THR A 18 1.59 -0.47 16.67
N VAL A 19 1.29 -1.75 16.56
CA VAL A 19 0.23 -2.26 15.67
C VAL A 19 -1.13 -1.90 16.26
N ILE A 20 -1.89 -1.07 15.55
CA ILE A 20 -3.23 -0.62 15.93
C ILE A 20 -4.33 -1.21 15.02
N GLY A 21 -3.90 -1.83 13.92
CA GLY A 21 -4.78 -2.45 12.94
C GLY A 21 -5.56 -1.47 12.06
N VAL A 22 -6.29 -2.04 11.13
CA VAL A 22 -7.28 -1.40 10.28
C VAL A 22 -8.57 -2.22 10.32
N ASP A 23 -9.70 -1.53 10.34
CA ASP A 23 -11.00 -2.15 10.13
C ASP A 23 -11.14 -2.51 8.64
N TRP A 24 -10.71 -3.73 8.30
CA TRP A 24 -10.68 -4.21 6.93
C TRP A 24 -12.09 -4.33 6.32
N GLU A 25 -13.12 -4.57 7.13
CA GLU A 25 -14.49 -4.68 6.63
C GLU A 25 -15.09 -3.31 6.25
N LYS A 26 -14.62 -2.24 6.90
CA LYS A 26 -14.96 -0.86 6.52
C LYS A 26 -14.05 -0.27 5.44
N ALA A 27 -12.90 -0.90 5.16
CA ALA A 27 -12.01 -0.47 4.11
C ALA A 27 -12.65 -0.75 2.73
N ASP A 28 -13.17 0.28 2.07
CA ASP A 28 -13.71 0.16 0.71
C ASP A 28 -12.55 -0.01 -0.30
N LEU A 29 -12.09 -1.25 -0.43
CA LEU A 29 -11.04 -1.65 -1.38
C LEU A 29 -11.37 -1.28 -2.82
N ARG A 30 -12.65 -1.10 -3.15
CA ARG A 30 -13.11 -0.72 -4.47
C ARG A 30 -12.79 0.74 -4.74
N GLN A 31 -13.09 1.64 -3.80
CA GLN A 31 -12.66 3.04 -3.84
C GLN A 31 -11.13 3.15 -3.90
N TYR A 32 -10.40 2.36 -3.12
CA TYR A 32 -8.94 2.37 -3.17
C TYR A 32 -8.38 1.88 -4.51
N SER A 33 -8.94 0.81 -5.08
CA SER A 33 -8.54 0.32 -6.41
C SER A 33 -8.83 1.32 -7.53
N GLN A 34 -9.86 2.15 -7.36
CA GLN A 34 -10.18 3.24 -8.29
C GLN A 34 -9.23 4.41 -8.09
N TRP A 35 -8.90 4.76 -6.84
CA TRP A 35 -7.92 5.80 -6.55
C TRP A 35 -6.55 5.45 -7.15
N VAL A 36 -6.08 4.22 -6.96
CA VAL A 36 -4.82 3.74 -7.56
C VAL A 36 -4.88 3.78 -9.08
N ARG A 37 -5.96 3.26 -9.69
CA ARG A 37 -6.10 3.33 -11.15
C ARG A 37 -6.15 4.76 -11.69
N ASN A 38 -6.78 5.68 -10.98
CA ASN A 38 -6.98 7.05 -11.45
C ASN A 38 -5.79 7.97 -11.17
N HIS A 39 -5.02 7.73 -10.11
CA HIS A 39 -3.96 8.64 -9.66
C HIS A 39 -2.55 8.07 -9.77
N VAL A 40 -2.40 6.75 -9.94
CA VAL A 40 -1.09 6.08 -9.98
C VAL A 40 -0.78 5.51 -11.37
N HIS A 41 -1.79 5.19 -12.18
CA HIS A 41 -1.58 4.72 -13.54
C HIS A 41 -1.20 5.89 -14.47
N PRO A 42 -0.16 5.78 -15.35
CA PRO A 42 0.61 4.59 -15.79
C PRO A 42 1.96 4.36 -15.07
N TYR A 43 2.24 5.03 -13.96
CA TYR A 43 3.61 5.15 -13.42
C TYR A 43 4.07 3.99 -12.53
N LEU A 44 3.14 3.18 -11.99
CA LEU A 44 3.44 2.00 -11.16
C LEU A 44 2.48 0.84 -11.50
N PRO A 45 2.72 0.13 -12.62
CA PRO A 45 1.85 -0.96 -13.07
C PRO A 45 1.86 -2.17 -12.12
N ASP A 46 2.97 -2.41 -11.41
CA ASP A 46 3.15 -3.56 -10.52
C ASP A 46 2.92 -3.24 -9.04
N LEU A 47 2.17 -2.17 -8.72
CA LEU A 47 1.79 -1.88 -7.34
C LEU A 47 0.83 -2.96 -6.82
N VAL A 48 1.24 -3.65 -5.77
CA VAL A 48 0.44 -4.72 -5.13
C VAL A 48 -0.02 -4.27 -3.76
N MET A 49 -1.27 -4.60 -3.41
CA MET A 49 -1.81 -4.39 -2.09
C MET A 49 -2.37 -5.69 -1.53
N PHE A 50 -2.07 -5.99 -0.27
CA PHE A 50 -2.55 -7.19 0.38
C PHE A 50 -2.81 -6.94 1.87
N ARG A 51 -3.72 -7.76 2.42
CA ARG A 51 -4.01 -7.78 3.85
C ARG A 51 -2.96 -8.66 4.54
N LEU A 52 -2.34 -8.12 5.58
CA LEU A 52 -1.55 -8.89 6.53
C LEU A 52 -2.32 -8.98 7.85
N THR A 53 -2.44 -10.16 8.44
CA THR A 53 -3.16 -10.33 9.71
C THR A 53 -2.49 -11.37 10.58
N ASP A 54 -2.51 -11.14 11.88
CA ASP A 54 -2.07 -12.10 12.90
C ASP A 54 -3.26 -12.85 13.54
N GLY A 55 -4.48 -12.64 13.05
CA GLY A 55 -5.73 -13.20 13.58
C GLY A 55 -6.47 -12.28 14.55
N ALA A 56 -5.81 -11.27 15.11
CA ALA A 56 -6.44 -10.26 15.97
C ALA A 56 -6.55 -8.91 15.25
N GLU A 57 -5.43 -8.44 14.69
CA GLU A 57 -5.35 -7.20 13.95
C GLU A 57 -5.13 -7.45 12.47
N SER A 58 -5.47 -6.45 11.66
CA SER A 58 -5.27 -6.47 10.22
C SER A 58 -4.52 -5.23 9.79
N LEU A 59 -3.58 -5.38 8.88
CA LEU A 59 -2.79 -4.31 8.29
C LEU A 59 -3.01 -4.30 6.79
N VAL A 60 -2.91 -3.11 6.19
CA VAL A 60 -2.81 -2.97 4.74
C VAL A 60 -1.35 -2.78 4.39
N VAL A 61 -0.82 -3.68 3.57
CA VAL A 61 0.53 -3.55 3.02
C VAL A 61 0.40 -3.16 1.56
N VAL A 62 1.10 -2.10 1.17
CA VAL A 62 1.24 -1.65 -0.21
C VAL A 62 2.69 -1.81 -0.60
N ASP A 63 2.95 -2.70 -1.55
CA ASP A 63 4.23 -2.86 -2.20
C ASP A 63 4.34 -1.90 -3.37
N VAL A 64 5.21 -0.90 -3.22
CA VAL A 64 5.45 0.13 -4.23
C VAL A 64 6.75 -0.22 -4.95
N PRO A 65 6.70 -0.66 -6.22
CA PRO A 65 7.91 -0.92 -6.98
C PRO A 65 8.70 0.37 -7.21
N ALA A 66 9.99 0.23 -7.52
CA ALA A 66 10.77 1.36 -8.04
C ALA A 66 10.16 1.81 -9.39
N SER A 67 10.11 3.12 -9.65
CA SER A 67 9.62 3.59 -10.94
C SER A 67 10.64 3.32 -12.06
N GLU A 68 10.19 2.77 -13.19
CA GLU A 68 11.02 2.54 -14.38
C GLU A 68 11.53 3.83 -15.04
N ILE A 69 10.99 5.00 -14.67
CA ILE A 69 11.46 6.29 -15.21
C ILE A 69 12.95 6.55 -14.87
N ASN A 70 13.48 5.88 -13.83
CA ASN A 70 14.88 6.02 -13.42
C ASN A 70 15.82 4.90 -13.91
N SER A 71 15.33 3.92 -14.69
CA SER A 71 16.17 2.92 -15.36
C SER A 71 16.34 3.29 -16.85
N ARG A 72 17.15 4.32 -17.11
CA ARG A 72 17.79 4.48 -18.42
C ARG A 72 19.00 3.56 -18.53
#